data_AF-A0AAE8U6K5-F1
#
_entry.id   AF-A0AAE8U6K5-F1
#
_cell.length_a   1.000
_cell.length_b   1.000
_cell.length_c   1.000
_cell.angle_alpha   90.00
_cell.angle_beta   90.00
_cell.angle_gamma   90.00
#
_symmetry.space_group_name_H-M   'P 1'
#
loop_
_entity.id
_entity.type
_entity.pdbx_description
1 polymer ?
#
loop_
_entity_poly.entity_id
_entity_poly.type
_entity_poly.pdbx_seq_one_letter_code
_entity_poly.pdbx_strand_id
1 'polypeptide(L)'
;MRRVTVPVDMSSEQKNLMGVLSTRQAIYLGVGISVVYSYVPPLFAIVNLVAGWVAALIFCTISILPVAFIVGFFGFTKVSKYNMNRDYFMLIKLQKKTQYGKWRRGV
;
A
#
# COMPACT_ATOMS: atom_id res chain seq x y z
N MET A 1 36.37 10.58 -1.34
CA MET A 1 34.97 11.04 -1.16
C MET A 1 34.40 10.39 0.09
N ARG A 2 33.98 11.18 1.10
CA ARG A 2 33.31 10.64 2.29
C ARG A 2 31.91 10.17 1.88
N ARG A 3 31.62 8.89 2.05
CA ARG A 3 30.25 8.36 1.87
C ARG A 3 29.45 8.75 3.11
N VAL A 4 28.45 9.60 2.94
CA VAL A 4 27.56 10.04 4.02
C VAL A 4 26.14 9.62 3.64
N THR A 5 25.43 8.99 4.57
CA THR A 5 24.02 8.66 4.40
C THR A 5 23.19 9.90 4.69
N VAL A 6 22.60 10.48 3.65
CA VAL A 6 21.67 11.60 3.76
C VAL A 6 20.27 11.05 4.11
N PRO A 7 19.49 11.72 4.96
CA PRO A 7 18.10 11.34 5.21
C PRO A 7 17.31 11.34 3.89
N VAL A 8 16.49 10.30 3.71
CA VAL A 8 15.63 10.17 2.52
C VAL A 8 14.50 11.18 2.62
N ASP A 9 14.17 11.83 1.50
CA ASP A 9 13.07 12.79 1.44
C ASP A 9 11.72 12.11 1.77
N MET A 10 10.98 12.75 2.67
CA MET A 10 9.69 12.30 3.22
C MET A 10 8.52 13.07 2.60
N SER A 11 8.74 13.89 1.57
CA SER A 11 7.69 14.63 0.85
C SER A 11 6.51 13.75 0.41
N SER A 12 6.79 12.52 -0.08
CA SER A 12 5.74 11.59 -0.52
C SER A 12 4.91 10.94 0.61
N GLU A 13 5.34 11.09 1.86
CA GLU A 13 4.65 10.60 3.06
C GLU A 13 3.75 11.67 3.71
N GLN A 14 3.79 12.90 3.19
CA GLN A 14 2.93 13.99 3.65
C GLN A 14 1.46 13.67 3.34
N LYS A 15 0.58 14.04 4.28
CA LYS A 15 -0.86 13.82 4.16
C LYS A 15 -1.47 14.86 3.22
N ASN A 16 -1.38 14.59 1.93
CA ASN A 16 -1.79 15.52 0.89
C ASN A 16 -3.31 15.47 0.63
N LEU A 17 -3.99 14.38 1.00
CA LEU A 17 -5.42 14.22 0.78
C LEU A 17 -6.20 14.60 2.05
N MET A 18 -6.79 15.80 2.03
CA MET A 18 -7.59 16.37 3.13
C MET A 18 -6.89 16.40 4.50
N GLY A 19 -5.55 16.32 4.52
CA GLY A 19 -4.77 16.18 5.76
C GLY A 19 -4.94 14.83 6.48
N VAL A 20 -5.64 13.86 5.89
CA VAL A 20 -5.95 12.55 6.50
C VAL A 20 -5.07 11.45 5.93
N LEU A 21 -4.93 11.39 4.60
CA LEU A 21 -4.25 10.31 3.87
C LEU A 21 -3.11 10.84 3.00
N SER A 22 -2.05 10.04 2.83
CA SER A 22 -1.02 10.30 1.81
C SER A 22 -1.51 9.85 0.43
N THR A 23 -0.91 10.39 -0.63
CA THR A 23 -1.23 9.97 -2.01
C THR A 23 -1.01 8.46 -2.21
N ARG A 24 0.02 7.89 -1.58
CA ARG A 24 0.29 6.44 -1.65
C ARG A 24 -0.83 5.63 -1.00
N GLN A 25 -1.31 6.05 0.17
CA GLN A 25 -2.44 5.40 0.84
C GLN A 25 -3.71 5.45 -0.01
N ALA A 26 -3.94 6.59 -0.68
CA ALA A 26 -5.06 6.74 -1.61
C ALA A 26 -4.94 5.77 -2.80
N ILE A 27 -3.74 5.55 -3.36
CA ILE A 27 -3.51 4.57 -4.41
C ILE A 27 -3.81 3.15 -3.92
N TYR A 28 -3.31 2.77 -2.73
CA TYR A 28 -3.59 1.45 -2.15
C TYR A 28 -5.09 1.21 -1.94
N LEU A 29 -5.82 2.21 -1.43
CA LEU A 29 -7.27 2.13 -1.27
C LEU A 29 -7.99 2.05 -2.63
N GLY A 30 -7.61 2.90 -3.59
CA GLY A 30 -8.21 2.92 -4.93
C GLY A 30 -8.03 1.58 -5.64
N VAL A 31 -6.79 1.08 -5.74
CA VAL A 31 -6.49 -0.21 -6.37
C VAL A 31 -7.16 -1.36 -5.62
N GLY A 32 -7.12 -1.35 -4.28
CA GLY A 32 -7.78 -2.37 -3.46
C GLY A 32 -9.28 -2.44 -3.71
N ILE A 33 -9.97 -1.30 -3.74
CA ILE A 33 -11.41 -1.21 -4.03
C ILE A 33 -11.68 -1.67 -5.46
N SER A 34 -10.90 -1.24 -6.45
CA SER A 34 -11.07 -1.67 -7.85
C SER A 34 -10.94 -3.18 -8.01
N VAL A 35 -9.95 -3.79 -7.34
CA VAL A 35 -9.76 -5.24 -7.36
C VAL A 35 -10.96 -5.94 -6.74
N VAL A 36 -11.38 -5.55 -5.53
CA VAL A 36 -12.58 -6.12 -4.88
C VAL A 36 -13.81 -6.00 -5.78
N TYR A 37 -14.04 -4.84 -6.38
CA TYR A 37 -15.18 -4.59 -7.24
C TYR A 37 -15.19 -5.44 -8.52
N SER A 38 -14.00 -5.82 -9.02
CA SER A 38 -13.91 -6.66 -10.23
C SER A 38 -14.35 -8.11 -10.03
N TYR A 39 -14.13 -8.69 -8.84
CA TYR A 39 -14.38 -10.12 -8.62
C TYR A 39 -15.52 -10.43 -7.65
N VAL A 40 -15.92 -9.50 -6.76
CA VAL A 40 -17.00 -9.76 -5.80
C VAL A 40 -18.36 -9.99 -6.48
N PRO A 41 -18.80 -9.17 -7.46
CA PRO A 41 -20.08 -9.41 -8.14
C PRO A 41 -20.21 -10.78 -8.81
N PRO A 42 -19.25 -11.25 -9.64
CA PRO A 42 -19.34 -12.58 -10.24
C PRO A 42 -19.21 -13.70 -9.19
N LEU A 43 -18.36 -13.52 -8.16
CA LEU A 43 -18.25 -14.47 -7.05
C LEU A 43 -19.58 -14.64 -6.32
N PHE A 44 -20.24 -13.53 -6.00
CA PHE A 44 -21.54 -13.53 -5.33
C PHE A 44 -22.60 -14.26 -6.17
N ALA A 45 -22.66 -13.98 -7.48
CA ALA A 45 -23.62 -14.62 -8.37
C ALA A 45 -23.46 -16.14 -8.40
N ILE A 46 -22.22 -16.63 -8.50
CA ILE A 46 -21.92 -18.07 -8.54
C ILE A 46 -22.28 -18.75 -7.23
N VAL A 47 -21.85 -18.18 -6.09
CA VAL A 47 -22.10 -18.81 -4.78
C VAL A 47 -23.58 -18.74 -4.41
N ASN A 48 -24.27 -17.65 -4.75
CA ASN A 48 -25.70 -17.51 -4.51
C ASN A 48 -26.51 -18.57 -5.28
N LEU A 49 -26.11 -18.89 -6.51
CA LEU A 49 -26.75 -19.90 -7.32
C LEU A 49 -26.63 -21.32 -6.71
N VAL A 50 -25.53 -21.61 -6.03
CA VAL A 50 -25.24 -22.97 -5.51
C VAL A 50 -25.67 -23.14 -4.05
N ALA A 51 -25.44 -22.14 -3.20
CA ALA A 51 -25.55 -22.24 -1.74
C ALA A 51 -26.47 -21.19 -1.11
N GLY A 52 -27.11 -20.35 -1.93
CA GLY A 52 -28.00 -19.28 -1.48
C GLY A 52 -27.27 -18.02 -0.98
N TRP A 53 -28.07 -16.98 -0.72
CA TRP A 53 -27.56 -15.62 -0.51
C TRP A 53 -26.75 -15.45 0.78
N VAL A 54 -27.11 -16.20 1.85
CA VAL A 54 -26.40 -16.15 3.14
C VAL A 54 -24.97 -16.68 2.99
N ALA A 55 -24.81 -17.83 2.33
CA ALA A 55 -23.49 -18.41 2.06
C ALA A 55 -22.67 -17.48 1.15
N ALA A 56 -23.30 -16.89 0.13
CA ALA A 56 -22.64 -15.96 -0.78
C ALA A 56 -22.06 -14.73 -0.05
N LEU A 57 -22.79 -14.16 0.91
CA LEU A 57 -22.30 -13.03 1.72
C LEU A 57 -21.08 -13.42 2.57
N ILE A 58 -21.11 -14.60 3.22
CA ILE A 58 -20.00 -15.08 4.05
C ILE A 58 -18.75 -15.30 3.18
N PHE A 59 -18.91 -15.97 2.04
CA PHE A 59 -17.80 -16.22 1.10
C PHE A 59 -17.21 -14.93 0.54
N CYS A 60 -18.05 -13.96 0.13
CA CYS A 60 -17.57 -12.67 -0.35
C CYS A 60 -16.80 -11.93 0.75
N THR A 61 -17.29 -11.93 1.98
CA THR A 61 -16.63 -11.27 3.11
C THR A 61 -15.25 -11.88 3.39
N ILE A 62 -15.16 -13.20 3.41
CA ILE A 62 -13.88 -13.91 3.60
C ILE A 62 -12.92 -13.61 2.44
N SER A 63 -13.43 -13.56 1.19
CA SER A 63 -12.61 -13.29 0.01
C SER A 63 -12.00 -11.88 -0.01
N ILE A 64 -12.59 -10.91 0.70
CA ILE A 64 -12.07 -9.53 0.78
C ILE A 64 -10.91 -9.44 1.78
N LEU A 65 -10.85 -10.32 2.78
CA LEU A 65 -9.84 -10.27 3.85
C LEU A 65 -8.39 -10.28 3.33
N PRO A 66 -7.99 -11.11 2.36
CA PRO A 66 -6.63 -11.07 1.81
C PRO A 66 -6.28 -9.73 1.17
N VAL A 67 -7.21 -9.14 0.42
CA VAL A 67 -6.99 -7.82 -0.22
C VAL A 67 -6.90 -6.73 0.83
N ALA A 68 -7.82 -6.72 1.80
CA ALA A 68 -7.81 -5.78 2.92
C ALA A 68 -6.52 -5.89 3.75
N PHE A 69 -6.03 -7.11 3.97
CA PHE A 69 -4.76 -7.36 4.66
C PHE A 69 -3.58 -6.76 3.90
N ILE A 70 -3.47 -6.97 2.59
CA ILE A 70 -2.38 -6.41 1.77
C ILE A 70 -2.43 -4.88 1.78
N VAL A 71 -3.61 -4.30 1.53
CA VAL A 71 -3.82 -2.83 1.53
C VAL A 71 -3.48 -2.23 2.89
N GLY A 72 -3.97 -2.82 3.98
CA GLY A 72 -3.68 -2.39 5.34
C GLY A 72 -2.20 -2.51 5.70
N PHE A 73 -1.60 -3.65 5.40
CA PHE A 73 -0.22 -3.93 5.73
C PHE A 73 0.76 -3.01 5.00
N PHE A 74 0.62 -2.83 3.69
CA PHE A 74 1.55 -1.99 2.93
C PHE A 74 1.25 -0.50 3.04
N GLY A 75 -0.03 -0.11 3.00
CA GLY A 75 -0.45 1.30 3.01
C GLY A 75 -0.44 1.96 4.40
N PHE A 76 -0.73 1.21 5.48
CA PHE A 76 -0.99 1.80 6.79
C PHE A 76 -0.02 1.37 7.90
N THR A 77 0.81 0.35 7.69
CA THR A 77 1.82 0.01 8.70
C THR A 77 3.08 0.86 8.53
N LYS A 78 3.56 1.41 9.64
CA LYS A 78 4.79 2.21 9.69
C LYS A 78 5.94 1.42 10.29
N VAL A 79 7.13 1.65 9.75
CA VAL A 79 8.37 1.20 10.37
C VAL A 79 8.80 2.26 11.37
N SER A 80 8.54 2.02 12.66
CA SER A 80 8.76 2.97 13.76
C SER A 80 10.16 3.60 13.74
N LYS A 81 11.20 2.79 13.48
CA LYS A 81 12.60 3.25 13.42
C LYS A 81 12.85 4.38 12.40
N TYR A 82 12.07 4.46 11.32
CA TYR A 82 12.26 5.43 10.24
C TYR A 82 11.05 6.37 10.06
N ASN A 83 10.02 6.22 10.91
CA ASN A 83 8.73 6.93 10.82
C ASN A 83 8.13 6.96 9.40
N MET A 84 8.25 5.85 8.68
CA MET A 84 7.95 5.74 7.25
C MET A 84 6.99 4.59 7.00
N ASN A 85 6.06 4.73 6.06
CA ASN A 85 5.21 3.63 5.63
C ASN A 85 6.05 2.47 5.08
N ARG A 86 5.59 1.23 5.36
CA ARG A 86 6.33 0.01 5.07
C ARG A 86 6.57 -0.20 3.57
N ASP A 87 5.63 0.19 2.71
CA ASP A 87 5.83 0.22 1.25
C ASP A 87 7.07 1.01 0.86
N TYR A 88 7.11 2.30 1.21
CA TYR A 88 8.21 3.19 0.83
C TYR A 88 9.54 2.70 1.41
N PHE A 89 9.53 2.18 2.65
CA PHE A 89 10.72 1.57 3.25
C PHE A 89 11.24 0.37 2.43
N MET A 90 10.35 -0.53 2.00
CA MET A 90 10.74 -1.68 1.18
C MET A 90 11.26 -1.25 -0.18
N LEU A 91 10.61 -0.27 -0.82
CA LEU A 91 11.04 0.29 -2.10
C LEU A 91 12.46 0.85 -2.02
N ILE A 92 12.77 1.67 -1.02
CA ILE A 92 14.12 2.19 -0.80
C ILE A 92 15.12 1.06 -0.51
N LYS A 93 14.73 0.08 0.31
CA LYS A 93 15.61 -1.06 0.65
C LYS A 93 15.99 -1.86 -0.61
N LEU A 94 15.05 -2.05 -1.53
CA LEU A 94 15.28 -2.73 -2.81
C LEU A 94 16.09 -1.88 -3.80
N GLN A 95 15.89 -0.56 -3.81
CA GLN A 95 16.58 0.39 -4.70
C GLN A 95 17.93 0.90 -4.16
N LYS A 96 18.32 0.51 -2.93
CA LYS A 96 19.55 1.01 -2.28
C LYS A 96 20.84 0.77 -3.07
N LYS A 97 20.87 -0.26 -3.93
CA LYS A 97 22.03 -0.56 -4.80
C LYS A 97 22.22 0.45 -5.94
N THR A 98 21.18 1.16 -6.36
CA THR A 98 21.23 2.08 -7.51
C THR A 98 21.28 3.55 -7.10
N GLN A 99 20.90 3.90 -5.87
CA GLN A 99 20.90 5.28 -5.36
C GLN A 99 22.25 5.75 -4.79
N TYR A 100 23.34 5.64 -5.56
CA TYR A 100 24.61 6.29 -5.21
C TYR A 100 24.62 7.75 -5.68
N GLY A 101 24.10 8.67 -4.86
CA GLY A 101 24.23 10.10 -5.12
C GLY A 101 25.64 10.60 -4.85
N LYS A 102 26.31 11.21 -5.84
CA LYS A 102 27.55 11.97 -5.61
C LYS A 102 27.17 13.34 -5.04
N TRP A 103 27.34 13.51 -3.74
CA TRP A 103 27.21 14.83 -3.11
C TRP A 103 28.42 15.69 -3.50
N ARG A 104 28.21 16.68 -4.38
CA ARG A 104 29.16 17.79 -4.56
C ARG A 104 28.71 18.90 -3.62
N ARG A 105 29.60 19.38 -2.74
CA ARG A 105 29.40 20.70 -2.13
C ARG A 105 29.31 21.68 -3.29
N GLY A 106 28.24 22.47 -3.33
CA GLY A 106 28.17 23.62 -4.24
C GLY A 106 29.46 24.42 -4.11
N VAL A 107 29.97 24.87 -5.26
CA VAL A 107 31.10 25.80 -5.32
C VAL A 107 30.75 27.05 -4.55
#